data_AF-A0A7X8LES7-F1
#
_entry.id   AF-A0A7X8LES7-F1
#
_cell.length_a   1.000
_cell.length_b   1.000
_cell.length_c   1.000
_cell.angle_alpha   90.00
_cell.angle_beta   90.00
_cell.angle_gamma   90.00
#
_symmetry.space_group_name_H-M   'P 1'
#
loop_
_entity.id
_entity.type
_entity.pdbx_description
1 polymer ?
#
loop_
_entity_poly.entity_id
_entity_poly.type
_entity_poly.pdbx_seq_one_letter_code
_entity_poly.pdbx_strand_id
1 'polypeptide(L)' 'MKIGKVIGTVVATRKNENLVGFKIMVVQPLDIDLKPKGDVVIAVDTVGSGIGE' A
#
# COMPACT_ATOMS: atom_id res chain seq x y z
N MET A 1 -3.14 10.77 -8.73
CA MET A 1 -1.99 10.07 -8.10
C MET A 1 -1.60 10.80 -6.83
N LYS A 2 -1.10 10.08 -5.82
CA LYS A 2 -0.56 10.65 -4.56
C LYS A 2 0.83 10.06 -4.35
N ILE A 3 1.72 10.81 -3.71
CA ILE A 3 2.99 10.29 -3.22
C ILE A 3 2.69 9.52 -1.94
N GLY A 4 3.29 8.36 -1.76
CA GLY A 4 3.11 7.55 -0.57
C GLY A 4 4.29 6.61 -0.37
N LYS A 5 4.50 6.21 0.87
CA LYS A 5 5.52 5.24 1.26
C LYS A 5 4.85 3.96 1.71
N VAL A 6 5.35 2.83 1.24
CA VAL A 6 4.94 1.52 1.72
C VAL A 6 5.48 1.32 3.12
N ILE A 7 4.57 1.15 4.08
CA ILE A 7 4.91 0.95 5.50
C ILE A 7 4.61 -0.48 5.99
N GLY A 8 3.99 -1.32 5.15
CA GLY A 8 3.71 -2.71 5.52
C GLY A 8 2.94 -3.50 4.47
N THR A 9 2.53 -4.69 4.86
CA THR A 9 1.80 -5.66 4.03
C THR A 9 0.57 -6.16 4.78
N VAL A 10 -0.51 -6.42 4.04
CA VAL A 10 -1.74 -7.03 4.56
C VAL A 10 -1.81 -8.48 4.11
N VAL A 11 -2.05 -9.38 5.06
CA VAL A 11 -2.37 -10.78 4.79
C VAL A 11 -3.85 -11.00 5.10
N ALA A 12 -4.59 -11.53 4.12
CA ALA A 12 -6.01 -11.86 4.26
C ALA A 12 -6.26 -13.26 3.73
N THR A 13 -6.82 -14.15 4.57
CA THR A 13 -7.20 -15.51 4.19
C THR A 13 -8.59 -15.58 3.57
N ARG A 14 -9.49 -14.66 3.96
CA ARG A 14 -10.80 -14.46 3.33
C ARG A 14 -10.83 -13.10 2.65
N LYS A 15 -10.94 -13.08 1.33
CA LYS A 15 -10.97 -11.88 0.48
C LYS A 15 -11.81 -12.14 -0.76
N ASN A 16 -12.14 -11.10 -1.51
CA ASN A 16 -12.77 -11.25 -2.82
C ASN A 16 -11.87 -12.09 -3.75
N GLU A 17 -12.45 -12.99 -4.54
CA GLU A 17 -11.69 -13.88 -5.43
C GLU A 17 -10.80 -13.11 -6.42
N ASN A 18 -11.23 -11.92 -6.84
CA ASN A 18 -10.43 -11.05 -7.71
C ASN A 18 -9.17 -10.47 -7.04
N LEU A 19 -9.01 -10.64 -5.72
CA LEU A 19 -7.83 -10.22 -4.97
C LEU A 19 -6.89 -11.40 -4.65
N VAL A 20 -7.21 -12.61 -5.09
CA VAL A 20 -6.34 -13.78 -4.94
C VAL A 20 -5.12 -13.62 -5.84
N GLY A 21 -3.92 -13.89 -5.31
CA GLY A 21 -2.65 -13.71 -6.02
C GLY A 21 -2.09 -12.29 -6.00
N PHE A 22 -2.89 -11.29 -5.63
CA PHE A 22 -2.42 -9.91 -5.50
C PHE A 22 -1.72 -9.65 -4.16
N LYS A 23 -0.63 -8.88 -4.23
CA LYS A 23 0.09 -8.39 -3.05
C LYS A 23 -0.61 -7.13 -2.55
N ILE A 24 -1.02 -7.13 -1.29
CA ILE A 24 -1.77 -6.04 -0.67
C ILE A 24 -0.83 -5.31 0.29
N MET A 25 -0.68 -4.00 0.09
CA MET A 25 0.28 -3.15 0.77
C MET A 25 -0.42 -2.10 1.60
N VAL A 26 0.22 -1.73 2.71
CA VAL A 26 -0.16 -0.61 3.57
C VAL A 26 0.68 0.59 3.16
N VAL A 27 0.04 1.67 2.71
CA VAL A 27 0.73 2.86 2.18
C VAL A 27 0.35 4.08 3.00
N GLN A 28 1.36 4.80 3.49
CA GLN A 28 1.20 6.11 4.12
C GLN A 28 1.34 7.19 3.04
N PRO A 29 0.28 7.96 2.72
CA PRO A 29 0.43 9.10 1.82
C PRO A 29 1.37 10.14 2.42
N LEU A 30 2.14 10.80 1.57
CA LEU A 30 3.10 11.84 1.92
C LEU A 30 2.71 13.16 1.26
N ASP A 31 3.12 14.26 1.88
CA ASP A 31 3.10 15.59 1.26
C ASP A 31 4.36 15.85 0.40
N ILE A 32 4.49 17.08 -0.09
CA ILE A 32 5.62 17.49 -0.93
C ILE A 32 6.96 17.51 -0.18
N ASP A 33 6.92 17.60 1.16
CA ASP A 33 8.10 17.55 2.03
C ASP A 33 8.40 16.11 2.48
N LEU A 34 7.75 15.11 1.86
CA LEU A 34 7.83 13.69 2.21
C LEU A 34 7.39 13.37 3.64
N LYS A 35 6.57 14.23 4.25
CA LYS A 35 6.01 14.01 5.59
C LYS A 35 4.69 13.25 5.48
N PRO A 36 4.41 12.31 6.41
CA PRO A 36 3.12 11.63 6.48
C PRO A 36 1.95 12.61 6.49
N LYS A 37 0.99 12.42 5.58
CA LYS A 37 -0.19 13.26 5.47
C LYS A 37 -1.44 12.44 5.18
N GLY A 38 -2.43 12.56 6.07
CA GLY A 38 -3.72 11.89 5.94
C GLY A 38 -3.67 10.41 6.29
N ASP A 39 -4.79 9.75 6.03
CA ASP A 39 -5.01 8.37 6.46
C ASP A 39 -4.22 7.37 5.63
N VAL A 40 -3.81 6.30 6.31
CA VAL A 40 -3.21 5.13 5.69
C VAL A 40 -4.19 4.50 4.71
N VAL A 41 -3.71 4.10 3.54
CA VAL A 41 -4.50 3.47 2.50
C VAL A 41 -3.99 2.08 2.18
N ILE A 42 -4.91 1.21 1.76
CA ILE A 42 -4.58 -0.13 1.28
C ILE A 42 -4.50 -0.09 -0.25
N ALA A 43 -3.39 -0.55 -0.79
CA ALA A 43 -3.15 -0.60 -2.23
C ALA A 43 -2.80 -2.02 -2.68
N VAL A 44 -3.17 -2.36 -3.92
CA VAL A 44 -2.67 -3.56 -4.59
C VAL A 44 -1.40 -3.20 -5.32
N ASP A 45 -0.32 -3.93 -5.03
CA ASP A 45 0.93 -3.82 -5.75
C ASP A 45 0.91 -4.71 -7.00
N THR A 46 1.20 -4.10 -8.13
CA THR A 46 1.29 -4.75 -9.45
C THR A 46 2.69 -4.66 -10.07
N VAL A 47 3.63 -3.98 -9.41
CA VAL A 47 4.96 -3.69 -9.93
C VAL A 47 6.05 -4.41 -9.12
N GLY A 48 5.81 -4.67 -7.84
CA GLY A 48 6.72 -5.41 -6.95
C GLY A 48 7.32 -4.57 -5.82
N SER A 49 6.67 -3.50 -5.38
CA SER A 49 7.15 -2.63 -4.30
C SER A 49 7.26 -3.36 -2.95
N GLY A 50 8.37 -3.13 -2.27
CA GLY A 50 8.69 -3.57 -0.92
C GLY A 50 8.44 -2.50 0.15
N ILE A 51 8.68 -2.86 1.41
CA ILE A 51 8.55 -1.92 2.53
C ILE A 51 9.65 -0.87 2.42
N GLY A 52 9.27 0.40 2.48
CA GLY A 52 10.19 1.54 2.46
C GLY A 52 10.29 2.24 1.11
N GLU A 53 9.86 1.60 0.03
CA GLU A 53 9.64 2.19 -1.30
C GLU A 53 8.35 3.02 -1.34
#